data_AF-D5CTK3-F1
#
_entry.id   AF-D5CTK3-F1
#
_cell.length_a   1.000
_cell.length_b   1.000
_cell.length_c   1.000
_cell.angle_alpha   90.00
_cell.angle_beta   90.00
_cell.angle_gamma   90.00
#
_symmetry.space_group_name_H-M   'P 1'
#
loop_
_entity.id
_entity.type
_entity.pdbx_description
1 polymer ?
#
loop_
_entity_poly.entity_id
_entity_poly.type
_entity_poly.pdbx_seq_one_letter_code
_entity_poly.pdbx_strand_id
1 'polypeptide(L)'
;MPGEMEIMFSLAGRMHVLLRREINRIIDVEWMCIDAGYAKEVIKLARSAEADELHKLADRIEAVHPLLPRIEFPEEHVPVMVESKYLKTLR
;
A
#
# COMPACT_ATOMS: atom_id res chain seq x y z
N MET A 1 5.40 -13.72 -14.30
CA MET A 1 4.54 -14.40 -15.30
C MET A 1 3.21 -13.65 -15.40
N PRO A 2 2.48 -13.65 -16.54
CA PRO A 2 1.27 -12.83 -16.72
C PRO A 2 0.21 -13.01 -15.62
N GLY A 3 0.07 -14.21 -15.07
CA GLY A 3 -0.92 -14.50 -14.03
C GLY A 3 -0.63 -13.90 -12.65
N GLU A 4 0.61 -13.55 -12.32
CA GLU A 4 0.94 -12.98 -10.99
C GLU A 4 0.38 -11.55 -10.85
N MET A 5 0.41 -10.79 -11.94
CA MET A 5 -0.12 -9.42 -11.97
C MET A 5 -1.66 -9.41 -11.90
N GLU A 6 -2.33 -10.36 -12.56
CA GLU A 6 -3.78 -10.54 -12.45
C GLU A 6 -4.21 -10.94 -11.03
N ILE A 7 -3.44 -11.82 -10.38
CA ILE A 7 -3.67 -12.18 -8.98
C ILE A 7 -3.49 -10.95 -8.08
N MET A 8 -2.44 -10.16 -8.30
CA MET A 8 -2.20 -8.95 -7.51
C MET A 8 -3.31 -7.92 -7.69
N PHE A 9 -3.75 -7.64 -8.91
CA PHE A 9 -4.89 -6.75 -9.18
C PHE A 9 -6.17 -7.20 -8.47
N SER A 10 -6.44 -8.52 -8.48
CA SER A 10 -7.60 -9.10 -7.80
C SER A 10 -7.52 -8.91 -6.27
N LEU A 11 -6.34 -9.10 -5.69
CA LEU A 11 -6.10 -8.90 -4.25
C LEU A 11 -6.20 -7.43 -3.86
N ALA A 12 -5.63 -6.52 -4.66
CA ALA A 12 -5.71 -5.08 -4.44
C ALA A 12 -7.16 -4.56 -4.53
N GLY A 13 -7.95 -5.07 -5.48
CA GLY A 13 -9.39 -4.77 -5.56
C GLY A 13 -10.16 -5.24 -4.33
N ARG A 14 -9.88 -6.45 -3.83
CA ARG A 14 -10.48 -6.93 -2.56
C ARG A 14 -10.07 -6.05 -1.38
N MET A 15 -8.82 -5.62 -1.33
CA MET A 15 -8.31 -4.74 -0.28
C MET A 15 -9.05 -3.40 -0.28
N HIS A 16 -9.28 -2.81 -1.46
CA HIS A 16 -10.07 -1.60 -1.62
C HIS A 16 -11.48 -1.75 -1.03
N VAL A 17 -12.17 -2.84 -1.36
CA VAL A 17 -13.54 -3.08 -0.88
C VAL A 17 -13.58 -3.20 0.65
N LEU A 18 -12.66 -3.97 1.24
CA LEU A 18 -12.61 -4.16 2.69
C LEU A 18 -12.24 -2.88 3.43
N LEU A 19 -11.23 -2.14 2.97
CA LEU A 19 -10.84 -0.86 3.59
C LEU A 19 -11.98 0.16 3.57
N ARG A 20 -12.77 0.19 2.49
CA ARG A 20 -13.94 1.05 2.41
C ARG A 20 -15.06 0.61 3.36
N ARG A 21 -15.25 -0.70 3.54
CA ARG A 21 -16.26 -1.25 4.45
C ARG A 21 -15.92 -1.02 5.91
N GLU A 22 -14.69 -1.30 6.31
CA GLU A 22 -14.28 -1.31 7.72
C GLU A 22 -13.94 0.09 8.25
N ILE A 23 -13.23 0.90 7.47
CA ILE A 23 -12.71 2.20 7.93
C ILE A 23 -12.99 3.36 6.96
N ASN A 24 -13.91 3.16 6.00
CA ASN A 24 -14.29 4.15 4.98
C ASN A 24 -13.09 4.72 4.19
N ARG A 25 -12.05 3.90 3.98
CA ARG A 25 -10.86 4.30 3.21
C ARG A 25 -10.94 3.81 1.77
N ILE A 26 -10.77 4.74 0.84
CA ILE A 26 -10.59 4.45 -0.59
C ILE A 26 -9.09 4.46 -0.91
N ILE A 27 -8.64 3.47 -1.67
CA ILE A 27 -7.27 3.34 -2.17
C ILE A 27 -7.29 3.19 -3.69
N ASP A 28 -6.16 3.52 -4.31
CA ASP A 28 -5.91 3.29 -5.73
C ASP A 28 -5.38 1.86 -5.93
N VAL A 29 -6.08 1.07 -6.74
CA VAL A 29 -5.76 -0.35 -6.99
C VAL A 29 -4.59 -0.49 -7.96
N GLU A 30 -4.45 0.42 -8.92
CA GLU A 30 -3.39 0.37 -9.92
C GLU A 30 -2.05 0.73 -9.28
N TRP A 31 -2.02 1.80 -8.48
CA TRP A 31 -0.83 2.22 -7.72
C TRP A 31 -0.37 1.15 -6.74
N MET A 32 -1.31 0.40 -6.15
CA MET A 32 -1.03 -0.75 -5.31
C MET A 32 -0.24 -1.86 -6.01
N CYS A 33 -0.27 -1.95 -7.34
CA CYS A 33 0.40 -3.00 -8.11
C CYS A 33 1.77 -2.56 -8.65
N ILE A 34 1.99 -1.26 -8.82
CA ILE A 34 3.17 -0.70 -9.50
C ILE A 34 4.14 0.04 -8.58
N ASP A 35 3.73 0.40 -7.36
CA ASP A 35 4.56 1.12 -6.40
C ASP A 35 4.64 0.39 -5.05
N ALA A 36 5.84 -0.07 -4.71
CA ALA A 36 6.09 -0.82 -3.49
C ALA A 36 5.92 0.01 -2.21
N GLY A 37 6.24 1.31 -2.25
CA GLY A 37 6.10 2.20 -1.11
C GLY A 37 4.63 2.43 -0.77
N TYR A 38 3.83 2.73 -1.79
CA TYR A 38 2.39 2.87 -1.67
C TYR A 38 1.74 1.58 -1.16
N ALA A 39 2.08 0.43 -1.75
CA ALA A 39 1.57 -0.87 -1.30
C ALA A 39 1.88 -1.11 0.19
N LYS A 40 3.11 -0.79 0.63
CA LYS A 40 3.53 -0.92 2.04
C LYS A 40 2.71 -0.05 2.98
N GLU A 41 2.46 1.21 2.62
CA GLU A 41 1.65 2.12 3.44
C GLU A 41 0.19 1.67 3.52
N VAL A 42 -0.38 1.17 2.43
CA VAL A 42 -1.73 0.62 2.46
C VAL A 42 -1.81 -0.66 3.29
N ILE A 43 -0.80 -1.53 3.23
CA ILE A 43 -0.72 -2.73 4.09
C ILE A 43 -0.61 -2.35 5.57
N LYS A 44 0.21 -1.35 5.91
CA LYS A 44 0.27 -0.81 7.28
C LYS A 44 -1.10 -0.30 7.74
N LEU A 45 -1.80 0.43 6.87
CA LEU A 45 -3.14 0.91 7.14
C LEU A 45 -4.13 -0.24 7.37
N ALA A 46 -4.11 -1.27 6.52
CA ALA A 46 -4.93 -2.47 6.68
C ALA A 46 -4.68 -3.18 8.02
N ARG A 47 -3.42 -3.24 8.48
CA ARG A 47 -3.05 -3.80 9.78
C ARG A 47 -3.50 -2.95 10.97
N SER A 48 -3.67 -1.64 10.80
CA SER A 48 -4.19 -0.77 11.85
C SER A 48 -5.70 -0.90 12.08
N ALA A 49 -6.44 -1.48 11.14
CA ALA A 49 -7.87 -1.72 11.29
C ALA A 49 -8.14 -2.92 12.23
N GLU A 50 -9.21 -2.86 13.02
CA GLU A 50 -9.66 -3.95 13.90
C GLU A 50 -10.44 -5.03 13.13
N ALA A 51 -9.89 -5.51 12.01
CA ALA A 51 -10.55 -6.50 11.15
C ALA A 51 -9.59 -7.61 10.72
N ASP A 52 -9.79 -8.81 11.25
CA ASP A 52 -8.98 -10.01 10.94
C ASP A 52 -8.91 -10.32 9.44
N GLU A 53 -9.98 -10.03 8.69
CA GLU A 53 -10.02 -10.25 7.24
C GLU A 53 -9.02 -9.35 6.51
N LEU A 54 -8.86 -8.10 6.96
CA LEU A 54 -7.86 -7.16 6.40
C LEU A 54 -6.44 -7.63 6.71
N HIS A 55 -6.19 -8.15 7.91
CA HIS A 55 -4.87 -8.65 8.30
C HIS A 55 -4.47 -9.85 7.43
N LYS A 56 -5.36 -10.84 7.30
CA LYS A 56 -5.11 -12.02 6.44
C LYS A 56 -4.92 -11.64 4.98
N LEU A 57 -5.63 -10.62 4.49
CA LEU A 57 -5.47 -10.13 3.13
C LEU A 57 -4.13 -9.40 2.94
N ALA A 58 -3.72 -8.60 3.92
CA ALA A 58 -2.42 -7.94 3.93
C ALA A 58 -1.27 -8.96 3.86
N ASP A 59 -1.32 -10.03 4.66
CA ASP A 59 -0.30 -11.09 4.64
C ASP A 59 -0.24 -11.80 3.28
N ARG A 60 -1.40 -12.04 2.66
CA ARG A 60 -1.46 -12.64 1.32
C ARG A 60 -0.90 -11.71 0.26
N ILE A 61 -1.14 -10.41 0.35
CA ILE A 61 -0.57 -9.42 -0.57
C ILE A 61 0.94 -9.39 -0.40
N GLU A 62 1.49 -9.28 0.81
CA GLU A 62 2.94 -9.29 1.03
C GLU A 62 3.63 -10.54 0.45
N ALA A 63 2.98 -11.70 0.52
CA ALA A 63 3.53 -12.95 -0.02
C ALA A 63 3.60 -12.99 -1.56
N VAL A 64 2.69 -12.29 -2.25
CA VAL A 64 2.53 -12.37 -3.71
C VAL A 64 3.05 -11.12 -4.43
N HIS A 65 3.11 -9.97 -3.74
CA HIS A 65 3.43 -8.70 -4.35
C HIS A 65 4.86 -8.68 -4.93
N PRO A 66 5.04 -8.49 -6.24
CA PRO A 66 6.33 -8.70 -6.90
C PRO A 66 7.39 -7.66 -6.52
N LEU A 67 6.97 -6.45 -6.16
CA LEU A 67 7.89 -5.35 -5.84
C LEU A 67 8.13 -5.15 -4.34
N LEU A 68 7.44 -5.89 -3.47
CA LEU A 68 7.67 -5.76 -2.03
C LEU A 68 8.92 -6.58 -1.67
N PRO A 69 9.89 -5.99 -0.96
CA PRO A 69 10.99 -6.76 -0.44
C PRO A 69 10.43 -7.80 0.54
N ARG A 70 10.74 -9.08 0.32
CA ARG A 70 10.52 -10.11 1.35
C ARG A 70 11.46 -9.74 2.50
N ILE A 71 10.87 -9.31 3.61
CA ILE A 71 11.59 -8.59 4.67
C ILE A 71 12.77 -9.43 5.19
N GLU A 72 13.98 -8.93 4.99
CA GLU A 72 15.01 -8.88 6.04
C GLU A 72 14.82 -7.50 6.73
N PHE A 73 14.76 -7.49 8.07
CA PHE A 73 14.39 -6.33 8.91
C PHE A 73 15.37 -5.12 8.78
N PRO A 74 15.03 -3.90 9.24
CA PRO A 74 14.48 -2.78 8.46
C PRO A 74 15.45 -1.58 8.34
N GLU A 75 15.49 -0.91 7.17
CA GLU A 75 16.07 0.44 7.08
C GLU A 75 15.02 1.52 7.41
N GLU A 76 15.38 2.40 8.35
CA GLU A 76 14.59 3.51 8.84
C GLU A 76 14.16 4.47 7.70
N HIS A 77 12.87 4.81 7.64
CA HIS A 77 12.41 5.87 6.74
C HIS A 77 12.85 7.23 7.26
N VAL A 78 13.88 7.80 6.63
CA VAL A 78 14.23 9.22 6.77
C VAL A 78 13.13 10.05 6.09
N PRO A 79 12.53 11.05 6.76
CA PRO A 79 11.55 11.92 6.11
C PRO A 79 12.22 12.74 5.01
N VAL A 80 11.81 12.53 3.76
CA VAL A 80 12.21 13.40 2.65
C VAL A 80 11.54 14.76 2.85
N MET A 81 12.33 15.76 3.22
CA MET A 81 11.90 17.16 3.25
C MET A 81 11.56 17.61 1.83
N VAL A 82 10.27 17.64 1.49
CA VAL A 82 9.81 18.20 0.22
C VAL A 82 9.97 19.72 0.29
N GLU A 83 10.96 20.22 -0.44
CA GLU A 83 11.28 21.64 -0.52
C GLU A 83 10.07 22.42 -1.07
N SER A 84 9.56 23.39 -0.29
CA SER A 84 8.44 24.23 -0.70
C SER A 84 8.84 25.11 -1.89
N LYS A 85 8.48 24.66 -3.09
CA LYS A 85 8.71 25.37 -4.36
C LYS A 85 7.94 26.70 -4.47
N TYR A 86 7.06 27.04 -3.53
CA TYR A 86 6.13 28.17 -3.65
C TYR A 86 6.39 29.37 -2.73
N LEU A 87 7.53 29.45 -2.02
CA LEU A 87 7.85 30.61 -1.17
C LEU A 87 8.56 31.77 -1.88
N LYS A 88 8.57 31.82 -3.23
CA LYS A 88 9.28 32.88 -3.98
C LYS A 88 8.40 33.87 -4.76
N THR A 89 7.11 34.00 -4.43
CA THR A 89 6.27 35.01 -5.09
C THR A 89 5.30 35.74 -4.17
N LEU A 90 5.72 36.03 -2.93
CA LEU A 90 5.08 37.07 -2.13
C LEU A 90 6.12 38.17 -1.87
N ARG A 91 6.17 39.11 -2.81
CA ARG A 91 6.68 40.47 -2.63
C ARG A 91 5.62 41.42 -3.16
#